data_AF-A0A2A5WGW2-F1
#
_entry.id   AF-A0A2A5WGW2-F1
#
_cell.length_a   1.000
_cell.length_b   1.000
_cell.length_c   1.000
_cell.angle_alpha   90.00
_cell.angle_beta   90.00
_cell.angle_gamma   90.00
#
_symmetry.space_group_name_H-M   'P 1'
#
loop_
_entity.id
_entity.type
_entity.pdbx_description
1 polymer ?
#
loop_
_entity_poly.entity_id
_entity_poly.type
_entity_poly.pdbx_seq_one_letter_code
_entity_poly.pdbx_strand_id
1 'polypeptide(L)'
;MISCFALQSHAELSIQITQGIDNPIPVAVVPFTNESGGPFSQDVAQIVTNDLEQVGEFIALSRSNMLSMPSEEQEVFYRDWRLLAQDYLLIGKINQQPGSQLVQVQYEFFDINREMKLAGEVLTGSVTQLRDIGHTISNVVFEQVTGIPGAFTSQILYIVSEGAGPATTLFRLEKADYDGARPQILLESAEPIMSPSWSPNGQDVAYVSFETDLPRIYIQNIATGQRRQITNYPNINSSPVWSPDGSKLAMVLSKDGSPDIYVQDLNSNELMRVTDHPAIDTEPSWTPDGRHLVFMSDRTGQPQIYQIELGANSYNVERLTYDCFQCAKARFLPDGVNLVHVRRETRQSPTYQISILNIETLRVITLTDTALDESPSLAPNGSMIMYATKFNGRGVLDAVSIDGRVKFRLPSSQGDVREPSWSPFLN
;
A
#
# COMPACT_ATOMS: atom_id res chain seq x y z
N MET A 1 25.08 34.06 -20.76
CA MET A 1 24.01 33.05 -20.89
C MET A 1 23.90 32.38 -19.53
N ILE A 2 22.95 32.82 -18.71
CA ILE A 2 22.71 32.21 -17.38
C ILE A 2 21.79 31.01 -17.65
N SER A 3 22.33 29.80 -17.56
CA SER A 3 21.52 28.59 -17.62
C SER A 3 20.81 28.44 -16.27
N CYS A 4 19.50 28.69 -16.26
CA CYS A 4 18.63 28.23 -15.19
C CYS A 4 18.49 26.71 -15.32
N PHE A 5 19.11 25.95 -14.40
CA PHE A 5 18.71 24.58 -14.16
C PHE A 5 17.32 24.61 -13.52
N ALA A 6 16.29 24.22 -14.26
CA ALA A 6 15.00 23.91 -13.67
C ALA A 6 15.17 22.63 -12.85
N LEU A 7 15.11 22.75 -11.53
CA LEU A 7 14.88 21.59 -10.66
C LEU A 7 13.48 21.09 -11.00
N GLN A 8 13.39 19.94 -11.67
CA GLN A 8 12.13 19.19 -11.73
C GLN A 8 11.81 18.77 -10.29
N SER A 9 10.86 19.48 -9.67
CA SER A 9 10.23 19.04 -8.43
C SER A 9 9.37 17.84 -8.78
N HIS A 10 9.87 16.63 -8.55
CA HIS A 10 9.02 15.45 -8.54
C HIS A 10 8.03 15.56 -7.38
N ALA A 11 6.80 15.11 -7.58
CA ALA A 11 5.76 15.11 -6.56
C ALA A 11 6.03 14.00 -5.55
N GLU A 12 6.98 14.23 -4.64
CA GLU A 12 7.26 13.29 -3.55
C GLU A 12 6.14 13.36 -2.51
N LEU A 13 5.64 12.19 -2.09
CA LEU A 13 4.76 12.05 -0.94
C LEU A 13 5.65 11.95 0.30
N SER A 14 5.30 12.67 1.38
CA SER A 14 6.08 12.64 2.62
C SER A 14 5.23 12.22 3.80
N ILE A 15 5.67 11.23 4.56
CA ILE A 15 4.85 10.71 5.66
C ILE A 15 4.74 11.70 6.81
N GLN A 16 3.53 11.80 7.35
CA GLN A 16 3.22 12.55 8.55
C GLN A 16 2.42 11.64 9.49
N ILE A 17 3.02 11.22 10.60
CA ILE A 17 2.31 10.44 11.62
C ILE A 17 1.24 11.33 12.26
N THR A 18 -0.02 10.90 12.22
CA THR A 18 -1.16 11.63 12.76
C THR A 18 -1.69 11.02 14.06
N GLN A 19 -1.42 9.73 14.29
CA GLN A 19 -1.75 9.02 15.53
C GLN A 19 -0.79 7.84 15.75
N GLY A 20 -0.27 7.67 16.96
CA GLY A 20 0.57 6.53 17.37
C GLY A 20 -0.10 5.67 18.45
N ILE A 21 0.57 4.61 18.90
CA ILE A 21 0.06 3.67 19.93
C ILE A 21 0.43 4.09 21.37
N ASP A 22 -0.36 3.63 22.34
CA ASP A 22 -0.01 3.68 23.76
C ASP A 22 1.02 2.57 24.09
N ASN A 23 2.17 2.96 24.64
CA ASN A 23 3.32 2.07 24.97
C ASN A 23 3.97 1.39 23.75
N PRO A 24 4.54 2.16 22.80
CA PRO A 24 5.32 1.59 21.70
C PRO A 24 6.56 0.84 22.20
N ILE A 25 7.01 -0.13 21.41
CA ILE A 25 8.19 -0.96 21.69
C ILE A 25 9.46 -0.11 21.57
N PRO A 26 10.22 0.10 22.66
CA PRO A 26 11.45 0.87 22.63
C PRO A 26 12.57 0.15 21.86
N VAL A 27 13.10 0.79 20.83
CA VAL A 27 14.21 0.28 20.02
C VAL A 27 15.30 1.34 19.86
N ALA A 28 16.56 0.95 20.02
CA ALA A 28 17.69 1.79 19.63
C ALA A 28 18.22 1.36 18.27
N VAL A 29 18.28 2.29 17.31
CA VAL A 29 18.90 2.05 16.00
C VAL A 29 20.16 2.92 15.88
N VAL A 30 21.31 2.31 16.12
CA VAL A 30 22.60 3.02 16.13
C VAL A 30 22.98 3.43 14.70
N PRO A 31 23.49 4.65 14.47
CA PRO A 31 24.00 5.06 13.16
C PRO A 31 25.05 4.08 12.64
N PHE A 32 24.86 3.58 11.42
CA PHE A 32 25.79 2.59 10.87
C PHE A 32 27.14 3.24 10.58
N THR A 33 28.21 2.63 11.08
CA THR A 33 29.56 3.16 10.91
C THR A 33 30.02 2.97 9.46
N ASN A 34 30.53 4.02 8.82
CA ASN A 34 31.18 3.92 7.52
C ASN A 34 32.69 3.71 7.70
N GLU A 35 33.18 2.48 7.48
CA GLU A 35 34.60 2.16 7.60
C GLU A 35 35.45 2.82 6.49
N SER A 36 34.84 3.22 5.38
CA SER A 36 35.51 3.74 4.18
C SER A 36 35.78 5.25 4.21
N GLY A 37 35.17 5.96 5.16
CA GLY A 37 35.24 7.42 5.28
C GLY A 37 34.29 8.18 4.32
N GLY A 38 33.75 9.30 4.81
CA GLY A 38 32.83 10.18 4.07
C GLY A 38 31.34 9.83 4.30
N PRO A 39 30.41 10.79 4.14
CA PRO A 39 28.98 10.49 4.27
C PRO A 39 28.46 9.72 3.05
N PHE A 40 27.62 8.71 3.28
CA PHE A 40 26.77 8.16 2.22
C PHE A 40 25.65 9.14 1.88
N SER A 41 25.07 9.04 0.68
CA SER A 41 23.88 9.80 0.30
C SER A 41 22.62 9.35 1.06
N GLN A 42 22.64 8.15 1.64
CA GLN A 42 21.53 7.55 2.37
C GLN A 42 22.02 7.10 3.75
N ASP A 43 21.21 7.37 4.76
CA ASP A 43 21.44 6.94 6.13
C ASP A 43 20.57 5.71 6.43
N VAL A 44 21.18 4.52 6.31
CA VAL A 44 20.48 3.22 6.48
C VAL A 44 19.80 3.13 7.85
N ALA A 45 20.48 3.57 8.91
CA ALA A 45 19.93 3.57 10.26
C ALA A 45 18.73 4.53 10.41
N GLN A 46 18.73 5.66 9.68
CA GLN A 46 17.58 6.56 9.66
C GLN A 46 16.40 5.97 8.89
N ILE A 47 16.67 5.26 7.80
CA ILE A 47 15.61 4.56 7.04
C ILE A 47 14.95 3.51 7.93
N VAL A 48 15.75 2.69 8.64
CA VAL A 48 15.21 1.70 9.57
C VAL A 48 14.42 2.35 10.71
N THR A 49 14.94 3.44 11.28
CA THR A 49 14.21 4.22 12.28
C THR A 49 12.85 4.68 11.76
N ASN A 50 12.83 5.30 10.58
CA ASN A 50 11.60 5.83 9.98
C ASN A 50 10.58 4.71 9.72
N ASP A 51 11.02 3.58 9.17
CA ASP A 51 10.17 2.43 8.88
C ASP A 51 9.48 1.91 10.15
N LEU A 52 10.26 1.67 11.21
CA LEU A 52 9.76 1.12 12.47
C LEU A 52 8.81 2.09 13.19
N GLU A 53 9.12 3.39 13.19
CA GLU A 53 8.25 4.40 13.79
C GLU A 53 6.97 4.62 12.97
N GLN A 54 7.01 4.50 11.64
CA GLN A 54 5.86 4.74 10.77
C GLN A 54 4.73 3.73 10.97
N VAL A 55 5.06 2.46 11.19
CA VAL A 55 4.07 1.43 11.53
C VAL A 55 3.53 1.59 12.94
N GLY A 56 4.10 2.51 13.73
CA GLY A 56 3.60 2.98 15.02
C GLY A 56 3.70 1.97 16.17
N GLU A 57 4.23 0.78 15.92
CA GLU A 57 4.51 -0.26 16.92
C GLU A 57 5.80 0.03 17.71
N PHE A 58 6.71 0.83 17.16
CA PHE A 58 8.02 1.11 17.73
C PHE A 58 8.20 2.59 18.07
N ILE A 59 9.08 2.85 19.03
CA ILE A 59 9.62 4.19 19.30
C ILE A 59 11.14 4.12 19.31
N ALA A 60 11.79 4.92 18.46
CA ALA A 60 13.23 4.89 18.36
C ALA A 60 13.88 5.83 19.38
N LEU A 61 14.93 5.36 20.05
CA LEU A 61 15.77 6.23 20.87
C LEU A 61 16.48 7.27 20.00
N SER A 62 16.29 8.56 20.30
CA SER A 62 17.04 9.64 19.64
C SER A 62 18.55 9.40 19.73
N ARG A 63 19.25 9.57 18.59
CA ARG A 63 20.72 9.47 18.47
C ARG A 63 21.46 10.34 19.47
N SER A 64 20.92 11.52 19.81
CA SER A 64 21.52 12.45 20.78
C SER A 64 21.48 11.94 22.23
N ASN A 65 20.63 10.96 22.51
CA ASN A 65 20.42 10.40 23.84
C ASN A 65 21.16 9.06 24.02
N MET A 66 21.83 8.56 22.98
CA MET A 66 22.61 7.32 23.06
C MET A 66 23.88 7.54 23.90
N LEU A 67 24.17 6.58 24.79
CA LEU A 67 25.36 6.61 25.65
C LEU A 67 26.62 6.13 24.91
N SER A 68 26.45 5.33 23.86
CA SER A 68 27.51 4.80 23.01
C SER A 68 26.95 4.53 21.60
N MET A 69 27.84 4.36 20.62
CA MET A 69 27.49 4.03 19.24
C MET A 69 28.27 2.78 18.78
N PRO A 70 27.95 1.59 19.33
CA PRO A 70 28.62 0.35 18.96
C PRO A 70 28.33 -0.01 17.51
N SER A 71 29.34 -0.58 16.85
CA SER A 71 29.29 -1.06 15.47
C SER A 71 29.44 -2.58 15.36
N GLU A 72 29.83 -3.24 16.45
CA GLU A 72 30.03 -4.69 16.55
C GLU A 72 29.52 -5.23 17.89
N GLU A 73 29.08 -6.51 17.93
CA GLU A 73 28.59 -7.20 19.13
C GLU A 73 29.47 -7.04 20.37
N GLN A 74 30.80 -7.10 20.21
CA GLN A 74 31.75 -6.99 21.32
C GLN A 74 31.76 -5.61 22.01
N GLU A 75 31.23 -4.58 21.34
CA GLU A 75 31.11 -3.21 21.86
C GLU A 75 29.77 -2.98 22.58
N VAL A 76 28.85 -3.95 22.52
CA VAL A 76 27.50 -3.84 23.11
C VAL A 76 27.53 -4.15 24.60
N PHE A 77 27.39 -3.12 25.42
CA PHE A 77 27.15 -3.27 26.86
C PHE A 77 25.65 -3.22 27.16
N TYR A 78 24.99 -4.39 27.21
CA TYR A 78 23.53 -4.52 27.43
C TYR A 78 22.97 -3.69 28.59
N ARG A 79 23.73 -3.58 29.69
CA ARG A 79 23.36 -2.76 30.86
C ARG A 79 23.06 -1.32 30.48
N ASP A 80 23.84 -0.72 29.58
CA ASP A 80 23.73 0.70 29.24
C ASP A 80 22.44 0.97 28.46
N TRP A 81 21.99 0.01 27.64
CA TRP A 81 20.71 0.08 26.92
C TRP A 81 19.51 -0.19 27.84
N ARG A 82 19.64 -1.08 28.82
CA ARG A 82 18.63 -1.24 29.89
C ARG A 82 18.43 0.03 30.71
N LEU A 83 19.51 0.78 30.98
CA LEU A 83 19.42 2.07 31.67
C LEU A 83 18.66 3.13 30.84
N LEU A 84 18.70 3.02 29.51
CA LEU A 84 17.93 3.87 28.59
C LEU A 84 16.51 3.33 28.32
N ALA A 85 16.09 2.28 29.04
CA ALA A 85 14.81 1.60 28.87
C ALA A 85 14.55 1.15 27.43
N GLN A 86 15.59 0.62 26.77
CA GLN A 86 15.48 0.04 25.42
C GLN A 86 15.27 -1.47 25.53
N ASP A 87 14.28 -2.00 24.81
CA ASP A 87 14.02 -3.44 24.75
C ASP A 87 14.87 -4.10 23.65
N TYR A 88 15.11 -3.38 22.56
CA TYR A 88 15.86 -3.88 21.42
C TYR A 88 16.95 -2.90 20.97
N LEU A 89 17.99 -3.44 20.34
CA LEU A 89 19.09 -2.68 19.77
C LEU A 89 19.44 -3.22 18.38
N LEU A 90 19.51 -2.32 17.41
CA LEU A 90 20.07 -2.56 16.09
C LEU A 90 21.38 -1.78 15.95
N ILE A 91 22.44 -2.49 15.57
CA ILE A 91 23.73 -1.90 15.20
C ILE A 91 24.09 -2.33 13.78
N GLY A 92 25.06 -1.63 13.19
CA GLY A 92 25.60 -2.05 11.91
C GLY A 92 26.75 -1.20 11.42
N LYS A 93 27.31 -1.63 10.30
CA LYS A 93 28.41 -0.98 9.63
C LYS A 93 28.36 -1.21 8.12
N ILE A 94 28.91 -0.27 7.39
CA ILE A 94 28.91 -0.27 5.93
C ILE A 94 30.36 -0.26 5.45
N ASN A 95 30.69 -1.25 4.64
CA ASN A 95 32.00 -1.45 4.06
C ASN A 95 31.93 -1.20 2.56
N GLN A 96 32.66 -0.20 2.08
CA GLN A 96 32.77 0.15 0.66
C GLN A 96 34.25 0.25 0.26
N GLN A 97 34.67 -0.46 -0.78
CA GLN A 97 36.02 -0.21 -1.31
C GLN A 97 36.07 1.18 -1.96
N PRO A 98 37.12 2.00 -1.75
CA PRO A 98 37.20 3.35 -2.33
C PRO A 98 36.94 3.34 -3.85
N GLY A 99 35.97 4.15 -4.30
CA GLY A 99 35.57 4.24 -5.71
C GLY A 99 34.68 3.09 -6.22
N SER A 100 34.40 2.07 -5.41
CA SER A 100 33.49 0.98 -5.75
C SER A 100 32.03 1.41 -5.64
N GLN A 101 31.18 0.97 -6.56
CA GLN A 101 29.73 1.06 -6.39
C GLN A 101 29.20 -0.02 -5.44
N LEU A 102 29.93 -1.11 -5.24
CA LEU A 102 29.54 -2.21 -4.35
C LEU A 102 29.77 -1.83 -2.89
N VAL A 103 28.75 -2.11 -2.07
CA VAL A 103 28.75 -1.94 -0.62
C VAL A 103 28.35 -3.25 0.05
N GLN A 104 28.92 -3.50 1.22
CA GLN A 104 28.48 -4.54 2.14
C GLN A 104 27.94 -3.87 3.40
N VAL A 105 26.69 -4.15 3.74
CA VAL A 105 26.02 -3.64 4.93
C VAL A 105 25.87 -4.79 5.89
N GLN A 106 26.60 -4.75 7.00
CA GLN A 106 26.47 -5.70 8.09
C GLN A 106 25.58 -5.10 9.16
N TYR A 107 24.61 -5.87 9.65
CA TYR A 107 23.79 -5.49 10.78
C TYR A 107 23.68 -6.62 11.81
N GLU A 108 23.43 -6.25 13.05
CA GLU A 108 23.14 -7.18 14.15
C GLU A 108 22.03 -6.61 15.03
N PHE A 109 21.05 -7.44 15.37
CA PHE A 109 19.87 -7.07 16.13
C PHE A 109 19.78 -7.88 17.42
N PHE A 110 19.54 -7.22 18.54
CA PHE A 110 19.66 -7.78 19.88
C PHE A 110 18.40 -7.56 20.71
N ASP A 111 18.07 -8.57 21.53
CA ASP A 111 17.17 -8.44 22.67
C ASP A 111 18.00 -8.00 23.88
N ILE A 112 17.71 -6.80 24.39
CA ILE A 112 18.48 -6.20 25.47
C ILE A 112 18.19 -6.86 26.82
N ASN A 113 16.96 -7.32 27.03
CA ASN A 113 16.54 -7.93 28.29
C ASN A 113 17.00 -9.38 28.41
N ARG A 114 17.03 -10.11 27.29
CA ARG A 114 17.53 -11.50 27.21
C ARG A 114 19.04 -11.59 26.99
N GLU A 115 19.70 -10.46 26.70
CA GLU A 115 21.13 -10.36 26.42
C GLU A 115 21.60 -11.32 25.31
N MET A 116 20.84 -11.35 24.21
CA MET A 116 21.12 -12.24 23.09
C MET A 116 20.93 -11.57 21.73
N LYS A 117 21.73 -12.00 20.75
CA LYS A 117 21.53 -11.67 19.34
C LYS A 117 20.33 -12.44 18.79
N LEU A 118 19.38 -11.72 18.21
CA LEU A 118 18.19 -12.26 17.55
C LEU A 118 18.44 -12.51 16.06
N ALA A 119 19.13 -11.58 15.39
CA ALA A 119 19.45 -11.67 13.97
C ALA A 119 20.76 -10.95 13.65
N GLY A 120 21.37 -11.30 12.50
CA GLY A 120 22.51 -10.57 11.97
C GLY A 120 23.02 -11.18 10.68
N GLU A 121 23.21 -10.34 9.67
CA GLU A 121 23.57 -10.76 8.32
C GLU A 121 24.47 -9.70 7.64
N VAL A 122 25.04 -10.09 6.50
CA VAL A 122 25.76 -9.18 5.60
C VAL A 122 25.02 -9.11 4.27
N LEU A 123 24.45 -7.94 3.98
CA LEU A 123 23.76 -7.66 2.74
C LEU A 123 24.73 -6.99 1.76
N THR A 124 24.75 -7.47 0.52
CA THR A 124 25.59 -6.90 -0.56
C THR A 124 24.70 -6.22 -1.58
N GLY A 125 25.07 -5.01 -1.98
CA GLY A 125 24.36 -4.26 -3.02
C GLY A 125 25.22 -3.15 -3.59
N SER A 126 24.60 -2.20 -4.27
CA SER A 126 25.26 -0.96 -4.67
C SER A 126 24.97 0.20 -3.71
N VAL A 127 25.76 1.27 -3.79
CA VAL A 127 25.49 2.53 -3.06
C VAL A 127 24.09 3.10 -3.35
N THR A 128 23.52 2.83 -4.53
CA THR A 128 22.17 3.26 -4.89
C THR A 128 21.08 2.41 -4.26
N GLN A 129 21.42 1.23 -3.73
CA GLN A 129 20.52 0.27 -3.09
C GLN A 129 20.56 0.36 -1.56
N LEU A 130 21.30 1.31 -0.96
CA LEU A 130 21.35 1.48 0.50
C LEU A 130 19.96 1.66 1.13
N ARG A 131 19.04 2.28 0.39
CA ARG A 131 17.65 2.41 0.81
C ARG A 131 16.91 1.08 0.84
N ASP A 132 17.03 0.31 -0.24
CA ASP A 132 16.43 -1.03 -0.33
C ASP A 132 16.96 -1.95 0.76
N ILE A 133 18.26 -1.84 1.07
CA ILE A 133 18.91 -2.54 2.17
C ILE A 133 18.34 -2.09 3.52
N GLY A 134 18.13 -0.79 3.73
CA GLY A 134 17.48 -0.26 4.93
C GLY A 134 16.10 -0.89 5.15
N HIS A 135 15.23 -0.82 4.15
CA HIS A 135 13.89 -1.45 4.21
C HIS A 135 13.96 -2.97 4.44
N THR A 136 14.94 -3.65 3.85
CA THR A 136 15.16 -5.09 4.07
C THR A 136 15.51 -5.38 5.53
N ILE A 137 16.39 -4.58 6.14
CA ILE A 137 16.73 -4.70 7.56
C ILE A 137 15.51 -4.41 8.43
N SER A 138 14.71 -3.39 8.10
CA SER A 138 13.46 -3.08 8.79
C SER A 138 12.50 -4.26 8.77
N ASN A 139 12.39 -4.98 7.64
CA ASN A 139 11.53 -6.16 7.54
C ASN A 139 11.96 -7.24 8.55
N VAL A 140 13.27 -7.49 8.65
CA VAL A 140 13.82 -8.47 9.60
C VAL A 140 13.55 -8.05 11.04
N VAL A 141 13.84 -6.79 11.39
CA VAL A 141 13.62 -6.28 12.75
C VAL A 141 12.14 -6.38 13.14
N PHE A 142 11.26 -5.94 12.26
CA PHE A 142 9.82 -5.98 12.48
C PHE A 142 9.32 -7.42 12.67
N GLU A 143 9.75 -8.36 11.83
CA GLU A 143 9.35 -9.76 11.93
C GLU A 143 9.89 -10.44 13.20
N GLN A 144 11.14 -10.17 13.59
CA GLN A 144 11.72 -10.72 14.83
C GLN A 144 10.95 -10.30 16.09
N VAL A 145 10.38 -9.09 16.09
CA VAL A 145 9.66 -8.55 17.24
C VAL A 145 8.18 -8.91 17.21
N THR A 146 7.53 -8.84 16.05
CA THR A 146 6.07 -8.96 15.91
C THR A 146 5.62 -10.36 15.49
N GLY A 147 6.50 -11.17 14.89
CA GLY A 147 6.16 -12.43 14.24
C GLY A 147 5.40 -12.27 12.92
N ILE A 148 5.23 -11.04 12.43
CA ILE A 148 4.54 -10.73 11.18
C ILE A 148 5.58 -10.29 10.14
N PRO A 149 5.54 -10.79 8.89
CA PRO A 149 6.46 -10.32 7.85
C PRO A 149 6.37 -8.81 7.63
N GLY A 150 7.51 -8.13 7.58
CA GLY A 150 7.57 -6.70 7.26
C GLY A 150 7.24 -6.41 5.80
N ALA A 151 6.66 -5.24 5.54
CA ALA A 151 6.25 -4.80 4.19
C ALA A 151 6.99 -3.53 3.72
N PHE A 152 8.15 -3.20 4.27
CA PHE A 152 8.86 -1.94 4.00
C PHE A 152 9.52 -1.89 2.62
N THR A 153 9.70 -3.04 1.95
CA THR A 153 10.17 -3.12 0.57
C THR A 153 9.04 -3.05 -0.47
N SER A 154 7.79 -2.90 -0.01
CA SER A 154 6.63 -2.78 -0.89
C SER A 154 6.57 -1.41 -1.57
N GLN A 155 5.68 -1.31 -2.55
CA GLN A 155 5.45 -0.10 -3.35
C GLN A 155 3.97 0.24 -3.36
N ILE A 156 3.66 1.48 -3.72
CA ILE A 156 2.29 1.96 -3.90
C ILE A 156 2.10 2.51 -5.30
N LEU A 157 0.90 2.31 -5.84
CA LEU A 157 0.38 3.04 -6.98
C LEU A 157 -0.63 4.07 -6.51
N TYR A 158 -0.72 5.19 -7.20
CA TYR A 158 -1.72 6.20 -6.96
C TYR A 158 -1.96 7.04 -8.21
N ILE A 159 -3.10 7.70 -8.26
CA ILE A 159 -3.45 8.65 -9.32
C ILE A 159 -3.24 10.07 -8.83
N VAL A 160 -2.41 10.84 -9.53
CA VAL A 160 -2.27 12.29 -9.34
C VAL A 160 -3.14 13.02 -10.34
N SER A 161 -3.84 14.05 -9.88
CA SER A 161 -4.62 14.99 -10.69
C SER A 161 -4.09 16.40 -10.46
N GLU A 162 -3.52 17.03 -11.48
CA GLU A 162 -2.89 18.34 -11.39
C GLU A 162 -3.49 19.30 -12.42
N GLY A 163 -4.06 20.43 -11.98
CA GLY A 163 -4.59 21.46 -12.87
C GLY A 163 -5.58 22.39 -12.18
N ALA A 164 -5.88 23.54 -12.80
CA ALA A 164 -6.78 24.56 -12.24
C ALA A 164 -8.27 24.32 -12.57
N GLY A 165 -8.57 23.34 -13.43
CA GLY A 165 -9.93 22.95 -13.79
C GLY A 165 -9.93 21.84 -14.84
N PRO A 166 -11.10 21.29 -15.19
CA PRO A 166 -11.20 20.06 -15.99
C PRO A 166 -10.47 20.10 -17.34
N ALA A 167 -10.42 21.28 -17.99
CA ALA A 167 -9.77 21.45 -19.29
C ALA A 167 -8.23 21.55 -19.22
N THR A 168 -7.66 21.70 -18.02
CA THR A 168 -6.21 21.81 -17.80
C THR A 168 -5.67 20.75 -16.86
N THR A 169 -6.52 19.82 -16.40
CA THR A 169 -6.11 18.73 -15.52
C THR A 169 -5.33 17.68 -16.29
N LEU A 170 -4.12 17.39 -15.82
CA LEU A 170 -3.35 16.23 -16.22
C LEU A 170 -3.52 15.13 -15.15
N PHE A 171 -3.68 13.90 -15.62
CA PHE A 171 -3.78 12.70 -14.80
C PHE A 171 -2.50 11.88 -14.96
N ARG A 172 -1.92 11.46 -13.84
CA ARG A 172 -0.76 10.57 -13.82
C ARG A 172 -1.06 9.34 -13.00
N LEU A 173 -0.76 8.17 -13.55
CA LEU A 173 -0.58 6.95 -12.77
C LEU A 173 0.88 6.91 -12.34
N GLU A 174 1.11 6.99 -11.04
CA GLU A 174 2.44 6.99 -10.45
C GLU A 174 2.65 5.77 -9.57
N LYS A 175 3.93 5.40 -9.42
CA LYS A 175 4.43 4.37 -8.52
C LYS A 175 5.48 4.96 -7.61
N ALA A 176 5.46 4.64 -6.32
CA ALA A 176 6.51 5.01 -5.36
C ALA A 176 6.82 3.84 -4.42
N ASP A 177 7.91 3.95 -3.66
CA ASP A 177 8.09 3.14 -2.45
C ASP A 177 6.89 3.34 -1.49
N TYR A 178 6.64 2.39 -0.60
CA TYR A 178 5.48 2.46 0.31
C TYR A 178 5.40 3.76 1.12
N ASP A 179 6.56 4.35 1.40
CA ASP A 179 6.74 5.58 2.17
C ASP A 179 6.75 6.85 1.32
N GLY A 180 6.48 6.72 0.02
CA GLY A 180 6.30 7.84 -0.91
C GLY A 180 7.56 8.26 -1.67
N ALA A 181 8.72 7.69 -1.34
CA ALA A 181 9.96 8.03 -2.02
C ALA A 181 10.09 7.39 -3.40
N ARG A 182 11.05 7.89 -4.18
CA ARG A 182 11.37 7.43 -5.55
C ARG A 182 10.13 7.34 -6.46
N PRO A 183 9.29 8.40 -6.55
CA PRO A 183 8.10 8.36 -7.41
C PRO A 183 8.49 8.25 -8.88
N GLN A 184 7.73 7.45 -9.63
CA GLN A 184 7.89 7.18 -11.06
C GLN A 184 6.53 7.28 -11.75
N ILE A 185 6.45 8.08 -12.81
CA ILE A 185 5.27 8.15 -13.68
C ILE A 185 5.24 6.92 -14.59
N LEU A 186 4.16 6.14 -14.52
CA LEU A 186 3.91 5.00 -15.41
C LEU A 186 3.08 5.40 -16.64
N LEU A 187 2.15 6.34 -16.47
CA LEU A 187 1.33 6.90 -17.55
C LEU A 187 0.95 8.34 -17.21
N GLU A 188 1.00 9.22 -18.21
CA GLU A 188 0.46 10.59 -18.15
C GLU A 188 -0.60 10.73 -19.24
N SER A 189 -1.73 11.36 -18.91
CA SER A 189 -2.85 11.57 -19.83
C SER A 189 -3.57 12.88 -19.53
N ALA A 190 -4.11 13.50 -20.57
CA ALA A 190 -5.07 14.61 -20.43
C ALA A 190 -6.48 14.13 -20.06
N GLU A 191 -6.72 12.82 -20.19
CA GLU A 191 -7.99 12.17 -19.84
C GLU A 191 -7.82 11.31 -18.58
N PRO A 192 -8.90 11.07 -17.80
CA PRO A 192 -8.82 10.34 -16.56
C PRO A 192 -8.15 8.96 -16.67
N ILE A 193 -7.42 8.61 -15.61
CA ILE A 193 -6.90 7.26 -15.35
C ILE A 193 -7.51 6.82 -14.01
N MET A 194 -8.01 5.58 -13.94
CA MET A 194 -8.74 5.11 -12.76
C MET A 194 -8.44 3.65 -12.39
N SER A 195 -8.67 3.33 -11.12
CA SER A 195 -8.68 2.00 -10.52
C SER A 195 -7.43 1.16 -10.84
N PRO A 196 -6.21 1.65 -10.50
CA PRO A 196 -5.00 0.87 -10.69
C PRO A 196 -4.99 -0.36 -9.77
N SER A 197 -4.57 -1.51 -10.31
CA SER A 197 -4.45 -2.77 -9.60
C SER A 197 -3.17 -3.49 -9.98
N TRP A 198 -2.38 -3.86 -8.97
CA TRP A 198 -1.19 -4.67 -9.13
C TRP A 198 -1.51 -6.10 -9.53
N SER A 199 -0.73 -6.67 -10.44
CA SER A 199 -0.66 -8.12 -10.57
C SER A 199 -0.06 -8.74 -9.31
N PRO A 200 -0.42 -9.99 -8.93
CA PRO A 200 0.09 -10.62 -7.71
C PRO A 200 1.61 -10.84 -7.69
N ASN A 201 2.24 -10.86 -8.87
CA ASN A 201 3.69 -10.96 -9.03
C ASN A 201 4.42 -9.59 -9.03
N GLY A 202 3.69 -8.47 -8.94
CA GLY A 202 4.25 -7.12 -8.92
C GLY A 202 4.85 -6.63 -10.25
N GLN A 203 4.66 -7.33 -11.37
CA GLN A 203 5.28 -6.99 -12.65
C GLN A 203 4.42 -6.12 -13.54
N ASP A 204 3.10 -6.17 -13.37
CA ASP A 204 2.14 -5.51 -14.22
C ASP A 204 1.12 -4.71 -13.40
N VAL A 205 0.55 -3.69 -14.03
CA VAL A 205 -0.56 -2.91 -13.49
C VAL A 205 -1.73 -2.96 -14.46
N ALA A 206 -2.92 -3.25 -13.94
CA ALA A 206 -4.18 -3.06 -14.67
C ALA A 206 -4.80 -1.71 -14.28
N TYR A 207 -5.35 -0.99 -15.23
CA TYR A 207 -6.03 0.28 -14.97
C TYR A 207 -7.04 0.61 -16.07
N VAL A 208 -7.94 1.54 -15.77
CA VAL A 208 -8.86 2.15 -16.74
C VAL A 208 -8.21 3.41 -17.30
N SER A 209 -8.23 3.57 -18.62
CA SER A 209 -7.85 4.81 -19.29
C SER A 209 -8.98 5.32 -20.16
N PHE A 210 -9.14 6.64 -20.17
CA PHE A 210 -10.08 7.40 -21.00
C PHE A 210 -9.39 8.09 -22.18
N GLU A 211 -8.16 7.68 -22.53
CA GLU A 211 -7.41 8.26 -23.67
C GLU A 211 -8.08 8.01 -25.04
N THR A 212 -9.04 7.07 -25.10
CA THR A 212 -9.89 6.79 -26.26
C THR A 212 -11.29 7.37 -26.08
N ASP A 213 -12.14 7.27 -27.11
CA ASP A 213 -13.53 7.74 -27.10
C ASP A 213 -14.40 7.14 -25.98
N LEU A 214 -14.05 5.95 -25.52
CA LEU A 214 -14.71 5.22 -24.44
C LEU A 214 -13.67 4.71 -23.42
N PRO A 215 -14.05 4.45 -22.16
CA PRO A 215 -13.13 3.87 -21.18
C PRO A 215 -12.68 2.48 -21.60
N ARG A 216 -11.39 2.19 -21.41
CA ARG A 216 -10.77 0.91 -21.76
C ARG A 216 -9.89 0.43 -20.62
N ILE A 217 -9.87 -0.88 -20.42
CA ILE A 217 -8.96 -1.52 -19.45
C ILE A 217 -7.68 -1.89 -20.17
N TYR A 218 -6.55 -1.48 -19.60
CA TYR A 218 -5.21 -1.83 -20.05
C TYR A 218 -4.48 -2.62 -18.98
N ILE A 219 -3.60 -3.52 -19.41
CA ILE A 219 -2.51 -4.07 -18.59
C ILE A 219 -1.21 -3.47 -19.12
N GLN A 220 -0.39 -2.93 -18.22
CA GLN A 220 0.92 -2.38 -18.54
C GLN A 220 2.01 -3.08 -17.74
N ASN A 221 3.05 -3.52 -18.42
CA ASN A 221 4.25 -4.03 -17.77
C ASN A 221 5.06 -2.86 -17.21
N ILE A 222 5.38 -2.93 -15.92
CA ILE A 222 5.99 -1.80 -15.19
C ILE A 222 7.43 -1.55 -15.64
N ALA A 223 8.19 -2.61 -15.91
CA ALA A 223 9.59 -2.50 -16.28
C ALA A 223 9.79 -2.00 -17.72
N THR A 224 8.97 -2.48 -18.66
CA THR A 224 9.13 -2.18 -20.10
C THR A 224 8.23 -1.07 -20.60
N GLY A 225 7.16 -0.73 -19.87
CA GLY A 225 6.12 0.19 -20.31
C GLY A 225 5.21 -0.37 -21.40
N GLN A 226 5.35 -1.64 -21.80
CA GLN A 226 4.49 -2.26 -22.82
C GLN A 226 3.04 -2.34 -22.31
N ARG A 227 2.09 -1.93 -23.17
CA ARG A 227 0.66 -1.87 -22.85
C ARG A 227 -0.11 -2.86 -23.73
N ARG A 228 -1.03 -3.59 -23.11
CA ARG A 228 -2.02 -4.45 -23.77
C ARG A 228 -3.43 -3.98 -23.40
N GLN A 229 -4.22 -3.63 -24.39
CA GLN A 229 -5.64 -3.36 -24.20
C GLN A 229 -6.39 -4.69 -23.95
N ILE A 230 -7.17 -4.75 -22.88
CA ILE A 230 -7.89 -5.97 -22.47
C ILE A 230 -9.33 -5.95 -22.96
N THR A 231 -9.98 -4.79 -22.87
CA THR A 231 -11.39 -4.65 -23.23
C THR A 231 -11.58 -3.72 -24.41
N ASN A 232 -12.64 -3.95 -25.19
CA ASN A 232 -13.09 -3.04 -26.25
C ASN A 232 -14.61 -3.10 -26.40
N TYR A 233 -15.31 -3.05 -25.27
CA TYR A 233 -16.77 -3.15 -25.24
C TYR A 233 -17.41 -1.75 -25.19
N PRO A 234 -18.65 -1.60 -25.68
CA PRO A 234 -19.38 -0.34 -25.53
C PRO A 234 -19.61 -0.01 -24.04
N ASN A 235 -19.87 1.27 -23.75
CA ASN A 235 -20.23 1.77 -22.43
C ASN A 235 -19.12 1.56 -21.37
N ILE A 236 -19.50 1.23 -20.14
CA ILE A 236 -18.59 1.14 -18.98
C ILE A 236 -17.67 -0.08 -19.13
N ASN A 237 -16.37 0.17 -18.96
CA ASN A 237 -15.33 -0.83 -18.79
C ASN A 237 -14.46 -0.37 -17.62
N SER A 238 -14.63 -0.93 -16.42
CA SER A 238 -14.01 -0.37 -15.22
C SER A 238 -13.59 -1.40 -14.17
N SER A 239 -12.92 -0.89 -13.13
CA SER A 239 -12.56 -1.62 -11.89
C SER A 239 -11.88 -2.98 -12.14
N PRO A 240 -10.77 -3.03 -12.88
CA PRO A 240 -10.00 -4.25 -13.06
C PRO A 240 -9.36 -4.69 -11.74
N VAL A 241 -9.44 -5.98 -11.43
CA VAL A 241 -8.77 -6.59 -10.27
C VAL A 241 -8.27 -7.98 -10.60
N TRP A 242 -7.00 -8.23 -10.29
CA TRP A 242 -6.37 -9.53 -10.54
C TRP A 242 -6.85 -10.59 -9.57
N SER A 243 -7.03 -11.83 -10.06
CA SER A 243 -7.17 -12.99 -9.17
C SER A 243 -5.87 -13.21 -8.39
N PRO A 244 -5.92 -13.82 -7.18
CA PRO A 244 -4.73 -14.04 -6.36
C PRO A 244 -3.63 -14.87 -7.05
N ASP A 245 -4.01 -15.77 -7.95
CA ASP A 245 -3.10 -16.59 -8.76
C ASP A 245 -2.57 -15.90 -10.02
N GLY A 246 -3.07 -14.69 -10.33
CA GLY A 246 -2.70 -13.89 -11.50
C GLY A 246 -3.23 -14.41 -12.84
N SER A 247 -4.02 -15.49 -12.87
CA SER A 247 -4.48 -16.10 -14.11
C SER A 247 -5.71 -15.41 -14.72
N LYS A 248 -6.44 -14.63 -13.91
CA LYS A 248 -7.70 -13.97 -14.31
C LYS A 248 -7.72 -12.50 -13.92
N LEU A 249 -8.55 -11.76 -14.65
CA LEU A 249 -8.89 -10.38 -14.32
C LEU A 249 -10.41 -10.29 -14.16
N ALA A 250 -10.88 -9.89 -12.98
CA ALA A 250 -12.27 -9.49 -12.79
C ALA A 250 -12.42 -8.00 -13.15
N MET A 251 -13.58 -7.62 -13.67
CA MET A 251 -13.86 -6.26 -14.13
C MET A 251 -15.36 -5.99 -14.18
N VAL A 252 -15.72 -4.74 -14.38
CA VAL A 252 -17.11 -4.30 -14.57
C VAL A 252 -17.32 -3.94 -16.02
N LEU A 253 -18.32 -4.55 -16.66
CA LEU A 253 -18.76 -4.20 -18.01
C LEU A 253 -20.25 -3.91 -18.02
N SER A 254 -20.67 -2.88 -18.74
CA SER A 254 -22.10 -2.60 -18.99
C SER A 254 -22.49 -2.84 -20.46
N LYS A 255 -21.83 -3.82 -21.09
CA LYS A 255 -22.02 -4.17 -22.50
C LYS A 255 -23.38 -4.84 -22.77
N ASP A 256 -23.93 -5.49 -21.74
CA ASP A 256 -25.18 -6.27 -21.82
C ASP A 256 -26.36 -5.56 -21.10
N GLY A 257 -26.22 -4.28 -20.74
CA GLY A 257 -27.27 -3.49 -20.07
C GLY A 257 -26.76 -2.78 -18.82
N SER A 258 -27.17 -3.25 -17.65
CA SER A 258 -26.63 -2.78 -16.36
C SER A 258 -25.14 -3.15 -16.22
N PRO A 259 -24.38 -2.42 -15.38
CA PRO A 259 -23.04 -2.85 -15.00
C PRO A 259 -23.09 -4.18 -14.27
N ASP A 260 -22.33 -5.14 -14.78
CA ASP A 260 -22.16 -6.47 -14.21
C ASP A 260 -20.70 -6.81 -14.03
N ILE A 261 -20.42 -7.79 -13.16
CA ILE A 261 -19.10 -8.36 -12.96
C ILE A 261 -18.81 -9.41 -14.03
N TYR A 262 -17.65 -9.29 -14.66
CA TYR A 262 -17.10 -10.26 -15.59
C TYR A 262 -15.73 -10.70 -15.13
N VAL A 263 -15.33 -11.91 -15.52
CA VAL A 263 -14.00 -12.45 -15.31
C VAL A 263 -13.44 -12.89 -16.65
N GLN A 264 -12.26 -12.39 -17.00
CA GLN A 264 -11.52 -12.82 -18.17
C GLN A 264 -10.35 -13.70 -17.75
N ASP A 265 -10.22 -14.86 -18.36
CA ASP A 265 -9.01 -15.67 -18.29
C ASP A 265 -7.94 -15.05 -19.19
N LEU A 266 -6.76 -14.76 -18.63
CA LEU A 266 -5.72 -14.03 -19.36
C LEU A 266 -4.92 -14.91 -20.32
N ASN A 267 -5.01 -16.23 -20.19
CA ASN A 267 -4.35 -17.19 -21.07
C ASN A 267 -5.24 -17.55 -22.27
N SER A 268 -6.50 -17.90 -22.03
CA SER A 268 -7.43 -18.28 -23.10
C SER A 268 -8.14 -17.09 -23.76
N ASN A 269 -8.14 -15.92 -23.11
CA ASN A 269 -8.99 -14.76 -23.41
C ASN A 269 -10.50 -15.05 -23.34
N GLU A 270 -10.90 -16.12 -22.66
CA GLU A 270 -12.30 -16.42 -22.41
C GLU A 270 -12.89 -15.41 -21.42
N LEU A 271 -14.06 -14.85 -21.75
CA LEU A 271 -14.78 -13.90 -20.91
C LEU A 271 -16.05 -14.56 -20.35
N MET A 272 -16.14 -14.63 -19.02
CA MET A 272 -17.29 -15.14 -18.29
C MET A 272 -18.06 -14.01 -17.62
N ARG A 273 -19.38 -13.97 -17.79
CA ARG A 273 -20.28 -13.08 -17.03
C ARG A 273 -20.59 -13.75 -15.68
N VAL A 274 -20.33 -13.05 -14.58
CA VAL A 274 -20.50 -13.57 -13.21
C VAL A 274 -21.85 -13.15 -12.63
N THR A 275 -22.25 -11.90 -12.84
CA THR A 275 -23.55 -11.39 -12.40
C THR A 275 -24.46 -11.12 -13.59
N ASP A 276 -25.76 -11.31 -13.38
CA ASP A 276 -26.80 -11.00 -14.35
C ASP A 276 -28.04 -10.51 -13.60
N HIS A 277 -28.01 -9.24 -13.22
CA HIS A 277 -29.11 -8.61 -12.49
C HIS A 277 -29.34 -7.18 -13.00
N PRO A 278 -30.59 -6.67 -13.05
CA PRO A 278 -30.87 -5.28 -13.46
C PRO A 278 -30.29 -4.18 -12.54
N ALA A 279 -29.71 -4.58 -11.41
CA ALA A 279 -29.06 -3.69 -10.46
C ALA A 279 -27.66 -3.34 -10.97
N ILE A 280 -27.03 -2.34 -10.35
CA ILE A 280 -25.62 -2.07 -10.58
C ILE A 280 -24.80 -3.02 -9.72
N ASP A 281 -24.02 -3.90 -10.35
CA ASP A 281 -23.01 -4.72 -9.70
C ASP A 281 -21.61 -4.21 -10.11
N THR A 282 -20.80 -3.77 -9.13
CA THR A 282 -19.53 -3.08 -9.41
C THR A 282 -18.50 -3.29 -8.29
N GLU A 283 -17.29 -2.75 -8.48
CA GLU A 283 -16.19 -2.77 -7.50
C GLU A 283 -15.84 -4.19 -7.01
N PRO A 284 -15.54 -5.12 -7.92
CA PRO A 284 -15.20 -6.47 -7.54
C PRO A 284 -13.87 -6.51 -6.75
N SER A 285 -13.74 -7.49 -5.87
CA SER A 285 -12.49 -7.93 -5.25
C SER A 285 -12.55 -9.44 -5.02
N TRP A 286 -11.39 -10.09 -5.08
CA TRP A 286 -11.30 -11.54 -4.87
C TRP A 286 -11.20 -11.87 -3.39
N THR A 287 -11.76 -13.02 -2.99
CA THR A 287 -11.35 -13.64 -1.73
C THR A 287 -9.90 -14.11 -1.81
N PRO A 288 -9.17 -14.23 -0.68
CA PRO A 288 -7.76 -14.65 -0.69
C PRO A 288 -7.56 -16.04 -1.32
N ASP A 289 -8.57 -16.92 -1.22
CA ASP A 289 -8.56 -18.26 -1.81
C ASP A 289 -8.90 -18.28 -3.33
N GLY A 290 -9.25 -17.14 -3.91
CA GLY A 290 -9.61 -17.00 -5.32
C GLY A 290 -10.92 -17.68 -5.74
N ARG A 291 -11.70 -18.24 -4.81
CA ARG A 291 -12.93 -18.98 -5.13
C ARG A 291 -14.16 -18.10 -5.25
N HIS A 292 -14.15 -16.92 -4.63
CA HIS A 292 -15.29 -16.01 -4.63
C HIS A 292 -14.87 -14.60 -5.04
N LEU A 293 -15.87 -13.85 -5.50
CA LEU A 293 -15.79 -12.41 -5.67
C LEU A 293 -16.70 -11.74 -4.65
N VAL A 294 -16.21 -10.71 -3.99
CA VAL A 294 -17.04 -9.71 -3.31
C VAL A 294 -17.21 -8.50 -4.21
N PHE A 295 -18.37 -7.87 -4.15
CA PHE A 295 -18.69 -6.73 -4.99
C PHE A 295 -19.78 -5.88 -4.34
N MET A 296 -19.87 -4.62 -4.76
CA MET A 296 -20.95 -3.73 -4.38
C MET A 296 -22.16 -3.95 -5.29
N SER A 297 -23.36 -4.03 -4.70
CA SER A 297 -24.63 -4.05 -5.43
C SER A 297 -25.67 -3.14 -4.81
N ASP A 298 -26.46 -2.47 -5.65
CA ASP A 298 -27.63 -1.69 -5.23
C ASP A 298 -28.96 -2.46 -5.34
N ARG A 299 -28.92 -3.79 -5.51
CA ARG A 299 -30.13 -4.65 -5.66
C ARG A 299 -31.15 -4.56 -4.52
N THR A 300 -30.75 -4.06 -3.35
CA THR A 300 -31.62 -3.79 -2.19
C THR A 300 -31.90 -2.30 -1.97
N GLY A 301 -31.69 -1.47 -2.99
CA GLY A 301 -31.99 -0.03 -3.01
C GLY A 301 -30.83 0.89 -2.64
N GLN A 302 -29.96 0.50 -1.70
CA GLN A 302 -28.70 1.20 -1.42
C GLN A 302 -27.51 0.27 -1.70
N PRO A 303 -26.33 0.83 -2.04
CA PRO A 303 -25.08 0.09 -2.15
C PRO A 303 -24.78 -0.75 -0.91
N GLN A 304 -24.61 -2.05 -1.09
CA GLN A 304 -24.26 -3.03 -0.07
C GLN A 304 -23.25 -4.02 -0.65
N ILE A 305 -22.54 -4.74 0.21
CA ILE A 305 -21.57 -5.74 -0.25
C ILE A 305 -22.21 -7.11 -0.33
N TYR A 306 -21.92 -7.78 -1.44
CA TYR A 306 -22.36 -9.12 -1.75
C TYR A 306 -21.15 -9.99 -2.11
N GLN A 307 -21.37 -11.30 -2.07
CA GLN A 307 -20.41 -12.33 -2.43
C GLN A 307 -21.05 -13.33 -3.40
N ILE A 308 -20.26 -13.84 -4.33
CA ILE A 308 -20.64 -14.92 -5.24
C ILE A 308 -19.46 -15.87 -5.46
N GLU A 309 -19.73 -17.17 -5.48
CA GLU A 309 -18.75 -18.19 -5.86
C GLU A 309 -18.52 -18.18 -7.38
N LEU A 310 -17.26 -18.31 -7.79
CA LEU A 310 -16.90 -18.30 -9.21
C LEU A 310 -17.52 -19.49 -9.95
N GLY A 311 -18.28 -19.23 -11.01
CA GLY A 311 -18.96 -20.26 -11.79
C GLY A 311 -20.30 -20.73 -11.18
N ALA A 312 -20.71 -20.19 -10.04
CA ALA A 312 -22.06 -20.37 -9.54
C ALA A 312 -23.09 -19.73 -10.48
N ASN A 313 -24.35 -20.13 -10.31
CA ASN A 313 -25.45 -19.44 -10.96
C ASN A 313 -25.51 -17.97 -10.49
N SER A 314 -25.74 -17.02 -11.40
CA SER A 314 -25.78 -15.58 -11.10
C SER A 314 -26.83 -15.16 -10.07
N TYR A 315 -27.81 -16.02 -9.77
CA TYR A 315 -28.80 -15.81 -8.71
C TYR A 315 -28.33 -16.25 -7.31
N ASN A 316 -27.24 -17.03 -7.21
CA ASN A 316 -26.69 -17.52 -5.94
C ASN A 316 -25.76 -16.50 -5.31
N VAL A 317 -26.30 -15.32 -5.00
CA VAL A 317 -25.54 -14.21 -4.40
C VAL A 317 -25.91 -14.06 -2.93
N GLU A 318 -24.89 -13.97 -2.08
CA GLU A 318 -25.03 -13.75 -0.65
C GLU A 318 -24.77 -12.28 -0.30
N ARG A 319 -25.57 -11.70 0.60
CA ARG A 319 -25.33 -10.34 1.13
C ARG A 319 -24.49 -10.42 2.40
N LEU A 320 -23.40 -9.65 2.47
CA LEU A 320 -22.49 -9.63 3.61
C LEU A 320 -22.76 -8.47 4.59
N THR A 321 -23.18 -7.29 4.11
CA THR A 321 -23.36 -6.11 4.98
C THR A 321 -24.81 -5.84 5.34
N TYR A 322 -25.08 -5.63 6.63
CA TYR A 322 -26.41 -5.27 7.16
C TYR A 322 -26.39 -4.05 8.09
N ASP A 323 -25.20 -3.61 8.53
CA ASP A 323 -25.00 -2.57 9.55
C ASP A 323 -24.57 -1.21 8.93
N CYS A 324 -25.01 -0.91 7.70
CA CYS A 324 -24.69 0.35 7.04
C CYS A 324 -25.81 0.83 6.12
N PHE A 325 -25.95 2.14 6.03
CA PHE A 325 -26.80 2.77 5.02
C PHE A 325 -26.22 2.56 3.62
N GLN A 326 -24.90 2.74 3.46
CA GLN A 326 -24.18 2.43 2.22
C GLN A 326 -22.85 1.77 2.55
N CYS A 327 -22.52 0.69 1.83
CA CYS A 327 -21.23 0.03 1.88
C CYS A 327 -20.67 -0.17 0.46
N ALA A 328 -19.37 0.05 0.29
CA ALA A 328 -18.69 0.02 -1.01
C ALA A 328 -17.21 -0.41 -0.88
N LYS A 329 -16.53 -0.64 -2.01
CA LYS A 329 -15.07 -0.92 -2.10
C LYS A 329 -14.55 -1.98 -1.11
N ALA A 330 -15.22 -3.12 -1.04
CA ALA A 330 -14.87 -4.16 -0.07
C ALA A 330 -13.68 -5.01 -0.51
N ARG A 331 -12.81 -5.38 0.44
CA ARG A 331 -11.68 -6.29 0.25
C ARG A 331 -11.45 -7.12 1.51
N PHE A 332 -11.18 -8.41 1.36
CA PHE A 332 -10.83 -9.26 2.49
C PHE A 332 -9.39 -9.03 2.94
N LEU A 333 -9.18 -9.07 4.26
CA LEU A 333 -7.85 -9.28 4.83
C LEU A 333 -7.35 -10.69 4.47
N PRO A 334 -6.03 -10.95 4.57
CA PRO A 334 -5.45 -12.27 4.28
C PRO A 334 -6.05 -13.43 5.10
N ASP A 335 -6.69 -13.15 6.24
CA ASP A 335 -7.37 -14.14 7.07
C ASP A 335 -8.65 -14.72 6.46
N GLY A 336 -9.22 -14.08 5.42
CA GLY A 336 -10.44 -14.50 4.74
C GLY A 336 -11.75 -14.32 5.53
N VAL A 337 -11.70 -13.70 6.72
CA VAL A 337 -12.88 -13.52 7.60
C VAL A 337 -13.14 -12.03 7.89
N ASN A 338 -12.10 -11.20 7.89
CA ASN A 338 -12.24 -9.77 8.11
C ASN A 338 -12.29 -9.03 6.77
N LEU A 339 -13.32 -8.21 6.59
CA LEU A 339 -13.63 -7.49 5.35
C LEU A 339 -13.49 -5.97 5.58
N VAL A 340 -12.46 -5.39 4.98
CA VAL A 340 -12.29 -3.94 4.91
C VAL A 340 -13.26 -3.38 3.89
N HIS A 341 -13.99 -2.33 4.24
CA HIS A 341 -14.92 -1.67 3.32
C HIS A 341 -15.09 -0.20 3.67
N VAL A 342 -15.55 0.57 2.68
CA VAL A 342 -16.04 1.94 2.90
C VAL A 342 -17.46 1.87 3.43
N ARG A 343 -17.71 2.52 4.55
CA ARG A 343 -18.98 2.50 5.28
C ARG A 343 -19.52 3.91 5.47
N ARG A 344 -20.78 4.08 5.11
CA ARG A 344 -21.62 5.19 5.59
C ARG A 344 -22.69 4.60 6.50
N GLU A 345 -22.56 4.88 7.78
CA GLU A 345 -23.36 4.23 8.84
C GLU A 345 -24.85 4.53 8.68
N THR A 346 -25.24 5.81 8.63
CA THR A 346 -26.64 6.24 8.53
C THR A 346 -26.85 7.17 7.34
N ARG A 347 -28.12 7.42 6.99
CA ARG A 347 -28.48 8.42 5.97
C ARG A 347 -28.02 9.83 6.35
N GLN A 348 -27.96 10.13 7.64
CA GLN A 348 -27.55 11.43 8.18
C GLN A 348 -26.03 11.52 8.39
N SER A 349 -25.31 10.39 8.35
CA SER A 349 -23.85 10.38 8.47
C SER A 349 -23.26 11.20 7.31
N PRO A 350 -22.48 12.26 7.62
CA PRO A 350 -21.94 13.16 6.60
C PRO A 350 -20.67 12.62 5.94
N THR A 351 -20.06 11.58 6.54
CA THR A 351 -18.77 11.03 6.14
C THR A 351 -18.88 9.58 5.68
N TYR A 352 -17.88 9.19 4.90
CA TYR A 352 -17.58 7.79 4.56
C TYR A 352 -16.30 7.42 5.30
N GLN A 353 -16.30 6.27 5.95
CA GLN A 353 -15.21 5.81 6.81
C GLN A 353 -14.74 4.43 6.38
N ILE A 354 -13.47 4.11 6.63
CA ILE A 354 -12.94 2.76 6.48
C ILE A 354 -13.32 1.95 7.72
N SER A 355 -13.90 0.78 7.50
CA SER A 355 -14.35 -0.12 8.57
C SER A 355 -13.95 -1.56 8.26
N ILE A 356 -13.77 -2.37 9.31
CA ILE A 356 -13.63 -3.83 9.22
C ILE A 356 -14.94 -4.47 9.67
N LEU A 357 -15.49 -5.34 8.84
CA LEU A 357 -16.56 -6.27 9.19
C LEU A 357 -15.96 -7.66 9.35
N ASN A 358 -16.15 -8.30 10.50
CA ASN A 358 -15.91 -9.73 10.64
C ASN A 358 -17.14 -10.51 10.16
N ILE A 359 -17.04 -11.29 9.08
CA ILE A 359 -18.20 -11.91 8.43
C ILE A 359 -18.85 -13.03 9.24
N GLU A 360 -18.12 -13.65 10.16
CA GLU A 360 -18.62 -14.74 11.01
C GLU A 360 -19.40 -14.20 12.22
N THR A 361 -18.91 -13.14 12.85
CA THR A 361 -19.51 -12.54 14.05
C THR A 361 -20.42 -11.36 13.76
N LEU A 362 -20.38 -10.85 12.52
CA LEU A 362 -21.03 -9.62 12.06
C LEU A 362 -20.62 -8.36 12.82
N ARG A 363 -19.52 -8.42 13.57
CA ARG A 363 -18.98 -7.26 14.30
C ARG A 363 -18.33 -6.29 13.33
N VAL A 364 -18.69 -5.00 13.45
CA VAL A 364 -18.08 -3.91 12.71
C VAL A 364 -17.20 -3.07 13.62
N ILE A 365 -16.01 -2.70 13.14
CA ILE A 365 -15.09 -1.77 13.78
C ILE A 365 -14.78 -0.65 12.78
N THR A 366 -15.11 0.59 13.13
CA THR A 366 -14.74 1.76 12.34
C THR A 366 -13.31 2.18 12.68
N LEU A 367 -12.46 2.36 11.67
CA LEU A 367 -11.03 2.67 11.84
C LEU A 367 -10.71 4.15 11.67
N THR A 368 -11.50 4.87 10.88
CA THR A 368 -11.20 6.23 10.45
C THR A 368 -12.31 7.21 10.78
N ASP A 369 -11.94 8.48 10.91
CA ASP A 369 -12.79 9.61 11.27
C ASP A 369 -12.60 10.81 10.33
N THR A 370 -12.05 10.55 9.14
CA THR A 370 -11.80 11.52 8.08
C THR A 370 -13.04 11.75 7.19
N ALA A 371 -12.96 12.71 6.27
CA ALA A 371 -14.16 13.32 5.68
C ALA A 371 -14.80 12.51 4.55
N LEU A 372 -14.00 11.93 3.65
CA LEU A 372 -14.44 11.27 2.42
C LEU A 372 -13.51 10.10 2.11
N ASP A 373 -13.52 9.08 2.96
CA ASP A 373 -12.59 7.97 2.81
C ASP A 373 -13.04 7.04 1.71
N GLU A 374 -12.11 6.71 0.81
CA GLU A 374 -12.39 5.87 -0.34
C GLU A 374 -11.20 4.99 -0.73
N SER A 375 -11.49 3.95 -1.52
CA SER A 375 -10.49 3.07 -2.15
C SER A 375 -9.45 2.44 -1.20
N PRO A 376 -9.87 1.76 -0.11
CA PRO A 376 -8.96 1.25 0.93
C PRO A 376 -8.12 0.06 0.46
N SER A 377 -6.81 0.18 0.25
CA SER A 377 -5.88 -0.86 -0.19
C SER A 377 -5.05 -1.43 0.96
N LEU A 378 -4.80 -2.74 0.94
CA LEU A 378 -4.13 -3.46 2.03
C LEU A 378 -2.64 -3.61 1.76
N ALA A 379 -1.81 -3.39 2.79
CA ALA A 379 -0.43 -3.86 2.77
C ALA A 379 -0.38 -5.40 2.64
N PRO A 380 0.67 -5.97 2.02
CA PRO A 380 0.72 -7.40 1.71
C PRO A 380 0.77 -8.32 2.94
N ASN A 381 1.21 -7.80 4.09
CA ASN A 381 1.18 -8.51 5.38
C ASN A 381 -0.15 -8.33 6.14
N GLY A 382 -1.08 -7.54 5.61
CA GLY A 382 -2.38 -7.26 6.22
C GLY A 382 -2.33 -6.35 7.46
N SER A 383 -1.22 -5.68 7.77
CA SER A 383 -1.12 -4.84 8.98
C SER A 383 -1.66 -3.42 8.80
N MET A 384 -1.62 -2.89 7.57
CA MET A 384 -1.99 -1.51 7.25
C MET A 384 -3.01 -1.44 6.11
N ILE A 385 -3.85 -0.41 6.16
CA ILE A 385 -4.83 -0.06 5.14
C ILE A 385 -4.55 1.37 4.69
N MET A 386 -4.14 1.55 3.43
CA MET A 386 -4.00 2.86 2.78
C MET A 386 -5.31 3.24 2.09
N TYR A 387 -5.73 4.49 2.17
CA TYR A 387 -6.97 4.96 1.55
C TYR A 387 -6.82 6.41 1.09
N ALA A 388 -7.66 6.84 0.16
CA ALA A 388 -7.72 8.24 -0.24
C ALA A 388 -8.72 8.99 0.64
N THR A 389 -8.42 10.25 0.98
CA THR A 389 -9.33 11.13 1.72
C THR A 389 -9.14 12.59 1.33
N LYS A 390 -9.90 13.50 1.93
CA LYS A 390 -9.73 14.93 1.75
C LYS A 390 -9.15 15.60 3.00
N PHE A 391 -8.06 16.33 2.78
CA PHE A 391 -7.44 17.17 3.80
C PHE A 391 -7.23 18.59 3.26
N ASN A 392 -7.70 19.60 3.98
CA ASN A 392 -7.66 21.01 3.57
C ASN A 392 -8.21 21.26 2.15
N GLY A 393 -9.25 20.52 1.76
CA GLY A 393 -9.87 20.63 0.45
C GLY A 393 -9.15 19.91 -0.70
N ARG A 394 -8.01 19.27 -0.44
CA ARG A 394 -7.23 18.48 -1.41
C ARG A 394 -7.33 16.98 -1.17
N GLY A 395 -7.19 16.20 -2.24
CA GLY A 395 -7.06 14.74 -2.18
C GLY A 395 -5.68 14.34 -1.66
N VAL A 396 -5.63 13.51 -0.63
CA VAL A 396 -4.41 12.96 -0.03
C VAL A 396 -4.57 11.47 0.21
N LEU A 397 -3.46 10.78 0.43
CA LEU A 397 -3.48 9.40 0.92
C LEU A 397 -3.25 9.40 2.43
N ASP A 398 -4.08 8.65 3.15
CA ASP A 398 -3.89 8.32 4.56
C ASP A 398 -3.75 6.80 4.70
N ALA A 399 -3.18 6.35 5.80
CA ALA A 399 -3.12 4.94 6.15
C ALA A 399 -3.46 4.75 7.63
N VAL A 400 -4.07 3.60 7.93
CA VAL A 400 -4.48 3.21 9.28
C VAL A 400 -4.13 1.74 9.52
N SER A 401 -3.68 1.40 10.72
CA SER A 401 -3.48 0.01 11.13
C SER A 401 -4.83 -0.73 11.24
N ILE A 402 -4.81 -2.05 11.06
CA ILE A 402 -6.04 -2.86 11.15
C ILE A 402 -6.74 -2.81 12.52
N ASP A 403 -6.01 -2.42 13.58
CA ASP A 403 -6.57 -2.20 14.91
C ASP A 403 -6.99 -0.75 15.18
N GLY A 404 -6.77 0.15 14.23
CA GLY A 404 -7.16 1.56 14.27
C GLY A 404 -6.27 2.46 15.13
N ARG A 405 -5.16 1.94 15.67
CA ARG A 405 -4.33 2.67 16.65
C ARG A 405 -3.30 3.58 16.01
N VAL A 406 -2.77 3.17 14.86
CA VAL A 406 -1.72 3.92 14.15
C VAL A 406 -2.31 4.53 12.90
N LYS A 407 -2.03 5.82 12.68
CA LYS A 407 -2.44 6.55 11.49
C LYS A 407 -1.29 7.41 10.98
N PHE A 408 -1.10 7.40 9.66
CA PHE A 408 -0.19 8.33 9.00
C PHE A 408 -0.80 8.88 7.72
N ARG A 409 -0.29 10.02 7.28
CA ARG A 409 -0.70 10.72 6.06
C ARG A 409 0.47 10.86 5.11
N LEU A 410 0.19 10.70 3.82
CA LEU A 410 1.06 10.96 2.69
C LEU A 410 0.43 12.12 1.88
N PRO A 411 0.66 13.38 2.27
CA PRO A 411 0.18 14.52 1.53
C PRO A 411 0.97 14.65 0.23
N SER A 412 0.27 15.06 -0.82
CA SER A 412 0.91 15.39 -2.08
C SER A 412 1.55 16.76 -2.04
N SER A 413 2.80 16.84 -2.49
CA SER A 413 3.48 18.10 -2.75
C SER A 413 2.87 18.84 -3.95
N GLN A 414 2.26 18.12 -4.91
CA GLN A 414 1.59 18.69 -6.08
C GLN A 414 0.32 17.91 -6.48
N GLY A 415 -0.74 18.63 -6.84
CA GLY A 415 -2.01 18.02 -7.25
C GLY A 415 -2.79 17.32 -6.12
N ASP A 416 -3.92 16.74 -6.50
CA ASP A 416 -4.74 15.86 -5.67
C ASP A 416 -4.37 14.40 -5.93
N VAL A 417 -4.26 13.60 -4.87
CA VAL A 417 -3.92 12.17 -4.97
C VAL A 417 -5.09 11.30 -4.54
N ARG A 418 -5.31 10.19 -5.25
CA ARG A 418 -6.42 9.26 -5.01
C ARG A 418 -6.13 7.84 -5.49
N GLU A 419 -7.07 6.94 -5.17
CA GLU A 419 -7.13 5.55 -5.63
C GLU A 419 -5.83 4.76 -5.41
N PRO A 420 -5.36 4.64 -4.14
CA PRO A 420 -4.14 3.92 -3.84
C PRO A 420 -4.29 2.41 -4.14
N SER A 421 -3.18 1.81 -4.54
CA SER A 421 -3.02 0.36 -4.71
C SER A 421 -1.67 -0.05 -4.14
N TRP A 422 -1.70 -0.76 -3.01
CA TRP A 422 -0.51 -1.28 -2.37
C TRP A 422 -0.03 -2.54 -3.10
N SER A 423 1.26 -2.66 -3.34
CA SER A 423 1.84 -3.81 -4.04
C SER A 423 1.73 -5.09 -3.20
N PRO A 424 1.78 -6.28 -3.86
CA PRO A 424 2.17 -7.51 -3.18
C PRO A 424 3.58 -7.39 -2.57
N PHE A 425 4.04 -8.43 -1.88
CA PHE A 425 5.47 -8.58 -1.59
C PHE A 425 6.26 -8.56 -2.91
N LEU A 426 7.32 -7.75 -2.94
CA LEU A 426 8.22 -7.63 -4.08
C LEU A 426 9.51 -8.38 -3.72
N ASN A 427 9.87 -9.37 -4.55
CA ASN A 427 11.08 -10.18 -4.38
C ASN A 427 12.27 -9.60 -5.15
#